data_AF-A0A410WPT3-F1
#
_entry.id   AF-A0A410WPT3-F1
#
_cell.length_a   1.000
_cell.length_b   1.000
_cell.length_c   1.000
_cell.angle_alpha   90.00
_cell.angle_beta   90.00
_cell.angle_gamma   90.00
#
_symmetry.space_group_name_H-M   'P 1'
#
loop_
_entity.id
_entity.type
_entity.pdbx_description
1 polymer ?
#
loop_
_entity_poly.entity_id
_entity_poly.type
_entity_poly.pdbx_seq_one_letter_code
_entity_poly.pdbx_strand_id
1 'polypeptide(L)' 'MRRLGGIENDIGRMALFLASEDSAYMTGQTVMVDGGATKLR' A
#
# COMPACT_ATOMS: atom_id res chain seq x y z
N MET A 1 9.28 -15.19 -4.68
CA MET A 1 8.43 -14.06 -5.11
C MET A 1 7.40 -14.61 -6.09
N ARG A 2 6.11 -14.68 -5.70
CA ARG A 2 5.09 -15.40 -6.49
C ARG A 2 4.47 -14.57 -7.63
N ARG A 3 4.56 -13.23 -7.56
CA ARG A 3 4.03 -12.30 -8.55
C ARG A 3 4.60 -10.88 -8.33
N LEU A 4 4.81 -10.13 -9.42
CA LEU A 4 4.99 -8.68 -9.39
C LEU A 4 3.61 -8.00 -9.33
N GLY A 5 3.48 -6.99 -8.46
CA GLY A 5 2.25 -6.21 -8.35
C GLY A 5 1.95 -5.42 -9.63
N GLY A 6 0.67 -5.28 -9.95
CA GLY A 6 0.17 -4.41 -11.00
C GLY A 6 -0.05 -2.98 -10.48
N ILE A 7 0.35 -2.00 -11.29
CA ILE A 7 0.31 -0.58 -10.91
C ILE A 7 -1.11 -0.16 -10.54
N GLU A 8 -2.09 -0.41 -11.39
CA GLU A 8 -3.48 0.04 -11.14
C GLU A 8 -4.14 -0.73 -10.01
N ASN A 9 -4.03 -2.07 -10.04
CA ASN A 9 -4.81 -2.92 -9.15
C ASN A 9 -4.25 -3.02 -7.73
N ASP A 10 -2.93 -2.93 -7.54
CA ASP A 10 -2.32 -3.06 -6.22
C ASP A 10 -1.89 -1.69 -5.66
N ILE A 11 -1.20 -0.86 -6.45
CA ILE A 11 -0.74 0.48 -5.99
C ILE A 11 -1.86 1.50 -6.08
N GLY A 12 -2.62 1.53 -7.18
CA GLY A 12 -3.71 2.49 -7.39
C GLY A 12 -4.79 2.37 -6.32
N ARG A 13 -5.15 1.16 -5.91
CA ARG A 13 -6.10 0.93 -4.80
C ARG A 13 -5.58 1.44 -3.47
N MET A 14 -4.30 1.23 -3.15
CA MET A 14 -3.71 1.77 -1.93
C MET A 14 -3.70 3.30 -1.96
N ALA A 15 -3.33 3.91 -3.09
CA ALA A 15 -3.34 5.35 -3.26
C ALA A 15 -4.76 5.93 -3.08
N LEU A 16 -5.78 5.26 -3.62
CA LEU A 16 -7.17 5.66 -3.44
C LEU A 16 -7.61 5.58 -1.97
N PHE A 17 -7.21 4.53 -1.24
CA PHE A 17 -7.47 4.41 0.20
C PHE A 17 -6.79 5.54 1.00
N LEU A 18 -5.53 5.86 0.72
CA LEU A 18 -4.84 6.98 1.38
C LEU A 18 -5.43 8.35 1.04
N ALA A 19 -6.14 8.46 -0.09
CA ALA A 19 -6.85 9.66 -0.47
C ALA A 19 -8.29 9.72 0.07
N SER A 20 -8.80 8.63 0.69
CA SER A 20 -10.16 8.57 1.24
C SER A 20 -10.20 8.96 2.72
N GLU A 21 -11.40 9.27 3.21
CA GLU A 21 -11.67 9.53 4.63
C GLU A 21 -11.37 8.33 5.53
N ASP A 22 -11.33 7.11 4.98
CA ASP A 22 -11.04 5.89 5.74
C ASP A 22 -9.62 5.89 6.33
N SER A 23 -8.74 6.70 5.76
CA SER A 23 -7.36 6.88 6.21
C SER A 23 -7.15 8.13 7.07
N ALA A 24 -8.22 8.82 7.50
CA ALA A 24 -8.13 10.13 8.17
C ALA A 24 -7.26 10.16 9.45
N TYR A 25 -7.05 9.01 10.11
CA TYR A 25 -6.20 8.89 11.29
C TYR A 25 -4.80 8.30 11.01
N MET A 26 -4.46 8.06 9.74
CA MET A 26 -3.19 7.50 9.31
C MET A 26 -2.28 8.61 8.76
N THR A 27 -1.26 8.99 9.52
CA THR A 27 -0.27 9.98 9.09
C THR A 27 1.14 9.63 9.56
N GLY A 28 2.16 10.13 8.85
CA GLY A 28 3.57 9.89 9.16
C GLY A 28 4.05 8.44 8.99
N GLN A 29 3.24 7.57 8.38
CA GLN A 29 3.57 6.17 8.17
C GLN A 29 4.07 5.90 6.75
N THR A 30 4.98 4.95 6.61
CA THR A 30 5.32 4.34 5.32
C THR A 30 4.57 3.02 5.18
N VAL A 31 3.74 2.89 4.14
CA VAL A 31 3.01 1.65 3.87
C VAL A 31 3.67 0.90 2.72
N MET A 32 4.19 -0.29 3.02
CA MET A 32 4.84 -1.16 2.03
C MET A 32 3.80 -1.99 1.28
N VAL A 33 3.68 -1.78 -0.04
CA VAL A 33 2.81 -2.56 -0.95
C VAL A 33 3.67 -3.38 -1.90
N ASP A 34 4.43 -4.33 -1.35
CA ASP A 34 5.45 -5.08 -2.09
C ASP A 34 5.19 -6.60 -2.14
N GLY A 35 4.00 -7.03 -1.72
CA GLY A 35 3.63 -8.45 -1.67
C GLY A 35 4.38 -9.24 -0.58
N GLY A 36 4.88 -8.56 0.46
CA GLY A 36 5.60 -9.17 1.58
C GLY A 36 7.07 -9.42 1.29
N ALA A 37 7.66 -8.67 0.35
CA ALA A 37 9.09 -8.76 0.04
C ALA A 37 9.93 -8.16 1.18
N THR A 38 9.45 -7.07 1.78
CA THR A 38 10.06 -6.41 2.93
C THR A 38 9.33 -6.84 4.19
N LYS A 39 10.08 -7.28 5.21
CA LYS A 39 9.56 -7.54 6.54
C LYS A 39 10.01 -6.43 7.47
N LEU A 40 9.06 -5.71 8.06
CA LEU A 40 9.33 -4.78 9.16
C LEU A 40 9.83 -5.59 10.37
N ARG A 41 10.89 -5.09 11.02
CA ARG A 41 11.45 -5.67 12.24
C ARG A 41 10.89 -4.99 13.47
#